data_AF-A0A1D1YRI1-F1
#
_entry.id   AF-A0A1D1YRI1-F1
#
_cell.length_a   1.000
_cell.length_b   1.000
_cell.length_c   1.000
_cell.angle_alpha   90.00
_cell.angle_beta   90.00
_cell.angle_gamma   90.00
#
_symmetry.space_group_name_H-M   'P 1'
#
loop_
_entity.id
_entity.type
_entity.pdbx_description
1 polymer ?
#
loop_
_entity_poly.entity_id
_entity_poly.type
_entity_poly.pdbx_seq_one_letter_code
_entity_poly.pdbx_strand_id
1 'polypeptide(L)'
;REGNQKTTKILLYISIIRRSPFYFLPSSPSPGSPSTPYINFGSTSSDCHPTSQPTNSPIKIREGFSEQSSKVPLYRFVPWVNLRERERAMEIIFSLLLVCSLAVRPALAGVSFSSLPRTLIVSASPKQGQVLRAGVDTITVSWALNQSLPAGTTDAGYEKVKVRLCYAKVSQTDRAWRKTNDDLSKDKTCQFGVTVQPYSRSPADFKYVVERDVPTATYFVRAYVLDAGGKQVAYGQTTDAGKTQNLFQIQGISGRHASLDIAAACFSAFSVLSLLVFFVADKRGFKK
;
A
#
# COMPACT_ATOMS: atom_id res chain seq x y z
N ARG A 1 -24.15 44.95 34.73
CA ARG A 1 -24.92 44.45 33.57
C ARG A 1 -24.01 43.54 32.76
N GLU A 2 -23.85 42.32 33.27
CA GLU A 2 -23.21 41.19 32.58
C GLU A 2 -24.28 40.40 31.83
N GLY A 3 -23.85 39.74 30.75
CA GLY A 3 -24.61 38.70 30.08
C GLY A 3 -25.18 39.14 28.74
N ASN A 4 -24.51 38.75 27.65
CA ASN A 4 -25.11 37.96 26.56
C ASN A 4 -24.10 37.69 25.42
N GLN A 5 -23.09 36.84 25.65
CA GLN A 5 -22.13 36.47 24.59
C GLN A 5 -21.69 35.01 24.64
N LYS A 6 -22.63 34.08 24.89
CA LYS A 6 -22.35 32.62 24.86
C LYS A 6 -23.32 31.77 24.02
N THR A 7 -24.17 32.39 23.19
CA THR A 7 -25.25 31.64 22.48
C THR A 7 -25.09 31.56 20.96
N THR A 8 -23.88 31.79 20.42
CA THR A 8 -23.67 31.78 18.95
C THR A 8 -22.67 30.72 18.47
N LYS A 9 -22.07 29.91 19.35
CA LYS A 9 -21.08 28.89 18.97
C LYS A 9 -21.57 27.44 18.93
N ILE A 10 -22.83 27.15 19.27
CA ILE A 10 -23.36 25.77 19.31
C ILE A 10 -24.12 25.39 18.03
N LEU A 11 -24.57 26.35 17.21
CA LEU A 11 -25.38 26.05 16.02
C LEU A 11 -24.58 25.69 14.75
N LEU A 12 -23.26 25.82 14.75
CA LEU A 12 -22.41 25.46 13.61
C LEU A 12 -21.91 24.01 13.63
N TYR A 13 -22.06 23.29 14.75
CA TYR A 13 -21.59 21.91 14.87
C TYR A 13 -22.63 20.85 14.42
N ILE A 14 -23.90 21.25 14.27
CA ILE A 14 -25.01 20.33 13.95
C ILE A 14 -25.28 20.23 12.43
N SER A 15 -24.71 21.10 11.59
CA SER A 15 -24.95 21.07 10.13
C SER A 15 -24.04 20.12 9.34
N ILE A 16 -22.98 19.56 9.95
CA ILE A 16 -22.00 18.69 9.23
C ILE A 16 -22.39 17.20 9.26
N ILE A 17 -23.37 16.77 10.08
CA ILE A 17 -23.75 15.35 10.21
C ILE A 17 -24.94 14.95 9.31
N ARG A 18 -25.56 15.89 8.58
CA ARG A 18 -26.65 15.58 7.64
C ARG A 18 -26.25 15.84 6.20
N ARG A 19 -25.52 14.90 5.58
CA ARG A 19 -25.61 14.55 4.13
C ARG A 19 -24.50 13.57 3.76
N SER A 20 -24.81 12.28 3.78
CA SER A 20 -24.49 11.36 2.69
C SER A 20 -25.31 10.07 2.87
N PRO A 21 -26.19 9.75 1.91
CA PRO A 21 -27.15 8.66 2.03
C PRO A 21 -26.47 7.32 1.72
N PHE A 22 -26.52 6.40 2.69
CA PHE A 22 -26.30 4.99 2.44
C PHE A 22 -27.56 4.43 1.79
N TYR A 23 -27.54 4.26 0.47
CA TYR A 23 -28.55 3.48 -0.23
C TYR A 23 -28.25 1.99 0.01
N PHE A 24 -29.09 1.35 0.83
CA PHE A 24 -29.26 -0.09 0.84
C PHE A 24 -30.14 -0.46 -0.36
N LEU A 25 -29.61 -1.22 -1.32
CA LEU A 25 -30.41 -1.94 -2.30
C LEU A 25 -30.65 -3.36 -1.79
N PRO A 26 -31.87 -3.93 -1.96
CA PRO A 26 -32.17 -5.28 -1.54
C PRO A 26 -31.68 -6.29 -2.58
N SER A 27 -30.86 -7.24 -2.16
CA SER A 27 -30.56 -8.44 -2.97
C SER A 27 -31.68 -9.46 -2.79
N SER A 28 -32.37 -9.80 -3.88
CA SER A 28 -33.31 -10.93 -3.92
C SER A 28 -32.55 -12.28 -3.86
N PRO A 29 -33.23 -13.37 -3.44
CA PRO A 29 -32.59 -14.66 -3.25
C PRO A 29 -32.63 -15.50 -4.53
N SER A 30 -31.62 -16.34 -4.74
CA SER A 30 -31.66 -17.44 -5.70
C SER A 30 -30.96 -18.68 -5.12
N PRO A 31 -31.47 -19.89 -5.39
CA PRO A 31 -31.37 -21.04 -4.50
C PRO A 31 -30.30 -22.05 -4.95
N GLY A 32 -29.93 -22.95 -4.04
CA GLY A 32 -29.37 -24.26 -4.40
C GLY A 32 -27.99 -24.54 -3.80
N SER A 33 -27.97 -25.02 -2.56
CA SER A 33 -26.89 -25.85 -2.03
C SER A 33 -27.46 -27.22 -1.65
N PRO A 34 -26.82 -28.33 -2.03
CA PRO A 34 -26.97 -29.60 -1.32
C PRO A 34 -25.89 -29.72 -0.22
N SER A 35 -26.38 -30.04 1.00
CA SER A 35 -25.88 -31.04 1.98
C SER A 35 -24.51 -31.69 1.67
N THR A 36 -23.53 -31.91 2.55
CA THR A 36 -23.38 -32.18 4.02
C THR A 36 -21.87 -32.58 4.21
N PRO A 37 -21.33 -33.06 5.35
CA PRO A 37 -21.65 -32.89 6.77
C PRO A 37 -20.44 -32.48 7.66
N TYR A 38 -20.78 -31.97 8.85
CA TYR A 38 -20.14 -32.11 10.17
C TYR A 38 -18.68 -32.57 10.29
N ILE A 39 -17.85 -31.72 10.93
CA ILE A 39 -16.80 -32.16 11.86
C ILE A 39 -16.88 -31.35 13.16
N ASN A 40 -17.07 -32.09 14.25
CA ASN A 40 -16.98 -31.65 15.64
C ASN A 40 -15.53 -31.33 16.02
N PHE A 41 -15.32 -30.25 16.77
CA PHE A 41 -14.23 -30.23 17.75
C PHE A 41 -14.74 -29.65 19.07
N GLY A 42 -14.66 -30.49 20.09
CA GLY A 42 -15.13 -30.24 21.43
C GLY A 42 -14.30 -29.20 22.17
N SER A 43 -15.00 -28.45 23.00
CA SER A 43 -14.51 -27.66 24.10
C SER A 43 -14.05 -28.56 25.25
N THR A 44 -12.85 -28.30 25.78
CA THR A 44 -12.52 -28.60 27.19
C THR A 44 -11.77 -27.42 27.76
N SER A 45 -12.45 -26.73 28.68
CA SER A 45 -11.86 -25.89 29.73
C SER A 45 -11.29 -26.77 30.83
N SER A 46 -10.14 -26.41 31.40
CA SER A 46 -9.93 -26.21 32.85
C SER A 46 -8.44 -26.21 33.24
N ASP A 47 -8.05 -25.21 34.03
CA ASP A 47 -7.33 -25.31 35.31
C ASP A 47 -6.15 -24.37 35.53
N CYS A 48 -6.21 -23.73 36.70
CA CYS A 48 -5.36 -22.68 37.24
C CYS A 48 -4.42 -23.23 38.32
N HIS A 49 -3.18 -22.70 38.35
CA HIS A 49 -2.26 -22.44 39.50
C HIS A 49 -1.69 -23.61 40.36
N PRO A 50 -0.68 -23.40 41.25
CA PRO A 50 0.42 -22.39 41.36
C PRO A 50 1.83 -22.97 41.74
N THR A 51 2.81 -22.06 41.97
CA THR A 51 4.06 -22.18 42.82
C THR A 51 5.36 -22.53 42.06
N SER A 52 6.53 -21.90 42.17
CA SER A 52 7.25 -21.07 43.19
C SER A 52 8.25 -20.09 42.52
N GLN A 53 8.18 -18.79 42.80
CA GLN A 53 9.07 -17.95 43.64
C GLN A 53 10.50 -17.56 43.12
N PRO A 54 10.99 -16.36 43.53
CA PRO A 54 11.90 -15.52 42.74
C PRO A 54 13.27 -15.24 43.40
N THR A 55 14.26 -14.88 42.58
CA THR A 55 15.57 -14.39 43.07
C THR A 55 15.65 -12.86 43.10
N ASN A 56 15.99 -12.37 44.29
CA ASN A 56 16.15 -10.99 44.71
C ASN A 56 17.29 -10.23 44.02
N SER A 57 17.08 -8.93 43.75
CA SER A 57 18.11 -7.88 43.84
C SER A 57 17.43 -6.50 43.96
N PRO A 58 17.68 -5.72 45.03
CA PRO A 58 16.98 -4.46 45.28
C PRO A 58 17.70 -3.25 44.67
N ILE A 59 16.96 -2.46 43.88
CA ILE A 59 17.36 -1.11 43.46
C ILE A 59 16.87 -0.12 44.51
N LYS A 60 17.83 0.52 45.19
CA LYS A 60 17.61 1.46 46.30
C LYS A 60 17.49 2.88 45.75
N ILE A 61 16.30 3.47 45.85
CA ILE A 61 16.07 4.91 45.64
C ILE A 61 16.63 5.65 46.85
N ARG A 62 17.40 6.72 46.62
CA ARG A 62 17.83 7.66 47.66
C ARG A 62 17.52 9.09 47.19
N GLU A 63 16.51 9.69 47.80
CA GLU A 63 16.40 11.14 47.90
C GLU A 63 17.44 11.68 48.89
N GLY A 64 17.94 12.88 48.61
CA GLY A 64 18.91 13.57 49.45
C GLY A 64 19.13 14.99 48.94
N PHE A 65 18.23 15.88 49.32
CA PHE A 65 18.35 17.33 49.20
C PHE A 65 19.34 17.84 50.27
N SER A 66 20.33 18.64 49.87
CA SER A 66 21.12 19.50 50.77
C SER A 66 22.01 20.46 49.97
N GLU A 67 21.49 21.66 49.73
CA GLU A 67 22.12 22.98 49.89
C GLU A 67 23.66 23.06 50.02
N GLN A 68 24.32 23.74 49.07
CA GLN A 68 25.51 24.55 49.37
C GLN A 68 25.85 25.59 48.27
N SER A 69 25.63 26.85 48.63
CA SER A 69 26.56 27.99 48.52
C SER A 69 27.18 28.35 47.17
N SER A 70 26.61 29.41 46.60
CA SER A 70 27.25 30.52 45.88
C SER A 70 28.78 30.51 45.72
N LYS A 71 29.26 30.31 44.49
CA LYS A 71 30.42 31.03 43.94
C LYS A 71 30.18 31.32 42.47
N VAL A 72 30.04 32.60 42.13
CA VAL A 72 29.96 33.11 40.77
C VAL A 72 31.39 33.13 40.18
N PRO A 73 31.70 32.40 39.09
CA PRO A 73 32.88 32.67 38.30
C PRO A 73 32.53 33.73 37.25
N LEU A 74 33.29 34.82 37.29
CA LEU A 74 33.34 35.87 36.27
C LEU A 74 33.23 35.29 34.84
N TYR A 75 32.23 35.76 34.09
CA TYR A 75 32.18 35.60 32.64
C TYR A 75 33.46 36.20 32.04
N ARG A 76 34.37 35.33 31.59
CA ARG A 76 35.49 35.72 30.76
C ARG A 76 34.93 35.96 29.36
N PHE A 77 34.87 37.23 28.96
CA PHE A 77 34.61 37.64 27.58
C PHE A 77 35.57 36.89 26.64
N VAL A 78 35.02 36.03 25.80
CA VAL A 78 35.74 35.47 24.65
C VAL A 78 35.92 36.60 23.63
N PRO A 79 37.15 36.87 23.14
CA PRO A 79 37.34 37.95 22.18
C PRO A 79 36.62 37.63 20.88
N TRP A 80 36.09 38.69 20.29
CA TRP A 80 35.60 38.75 18.93
C TRP A 80 36.50 37.98 17.96
N VAL A 81 35.99 36.84 17.47
CA VAL A 81 36.53 36.20 16.27
C VAL A 81 36.34 37.19 15.12
N ASN A 82 37.43 37.47 14.41
CA ASN A 82 37.52 38.47 13.34
C ASN A 82 36.33 38.37 12.37
N LEU A 83 35.56 39.45 12.25
CA LEU A 83 34.42 39.55 11.32
C LEU A 83 34.82 39.22 9.86
N ARG A 84 36.10 39.47 9.52
CA ARG A 84 36.71 39.20 8.22
C ARG A 84 36.89 37.71 7.88
N GLU A 85 36.97 36.82 8.87
CA GLU A 85 37.05 35.37 8.65
C GLU A 85 35.66 34.75 8.40
N ARG A 86 34.60 35.37 8.94
CA ARG A 86 33.22 34.93 8.73
C ARG A 86 32.73 35.18 7.29
N GLU A 87 33.15 36.28 6.67
CA GLU A 87 32.82 36.58 5.28
C GLU A 87 33.44 35.56 4.31
N ARG A 88 34.73 35.22 4.51
CA ARG A 88 35.41 34.19 3.70
C ARG A 88 34.85 32.79 3.93
N ALA A 89 34.50 32.45 5.17
CA ALA A 89 33.84 31.17 5.46
C ALA A 89 32.45 31.09 4.80
N MET A 90 31.70 32.19 4.78
CA MET A 90 30.38 32.24 4.13
C MET A 90 30.51 32.11 2.61
N GLU A 91 31.51 32.76 1.98
CA GLU A 91 31.79 32.59 0.55
C GLU A 91 32.24 31.17 0.20
N ILE A 92 33.10 30.55 1.00
CA ILE A 92 33.52 29.16 0.77
C ILE A 92 32.32 28.21 0.91
N ILE A 93 31.46 28.40 1.92
CA ILE A 93 30.24 27.59 2.08
C ILE A 93 29.27 27.83 0.92
N PHE A 94 29.12 29.07 0.46
CA PHE A 94 28.24 29.41 -0.67
C PHE A 94 28.77 28.85 -1.99
N SER A 95 30.08 28.96 -2.26
CA SER A 95 30.73 28.33 -3.42
C SER A 95 30.67 26.81 -3.34
N LEU A 96 30.81 26.20 -2.16
CA LEU A 96 30.67 24.76 -1.97
C LEU A 96 29.22 24.29 -2.18
N LEU A 97 28.22 25.06 -1.72
CA LEU A 97 26.80 24.82 -1.99
C LEU A 97 26.46 24.99 -3.49
N LEU A 98 27.07 25.98 -4.16
CA LEU A 98 26.89 26.21 -5.59
C LEU A 98 27.53 25.06 -6.41
N VAL A 99 28.74 24.64 -6.08
CA VAL A 99 29.41 23.50 -6.72
C VAL A 99 28.67 22.18 -6.45
N CYS A 100 28.15 21.97 -5.23
CA CYS A 100 27.31 20.81 -4.91
C CYS A 100 25.98 20.80 -5.66
N SER A 101 25.37 21.96 -5.92
CA SER A 101 24.09 22.05 -6.66
C SER A 101 24.28 21.85 -8.17
N LEU A 102 25.41 22.27 -8.75
CA LEU A 102 25.76 21.97 -10.15
C LEU A 102 26.22 20.52 -10.37
N ALA A 103 26.66 19.81 -9.32
CA ALA A 103 26.99 18.38 -9.41
C ALA A 103 25.75 17.47 -9.40
N VAL A 104 24.56 17.99 -9.06
CA VAL A 104 23.30 17.26 -9.19
C VAL A 104 22.85 17.32 -10.64
N ARG A 105 23.29 16.35 -11.45
CA ARG A 105 22.68 16.10 -12.76
C ARG A 105 21.20 15.78 -12.57
N PRO A 106 20.25 16.51 -13.17
CA PRO A 106 18.88 16.06 -13.22
C PRO A 106 18.80 14.90 -14.21
N ALA A 107 19.02 13.67 -13.74
CA ALA A 107 18.65 12.47 -14.48
C ALA A 107 17.13 12.27 -14.38
N LEU A 108 16.35 13.22 -14.89
CA LEU A 108 14.89 13.17 -14.91
C LEU A 108 14.37 13.28 -16.35
N ALA A 109 15.05 12.65 -17.30
CA ALA A 109 14.39 12.23 -18.52
C ALA A 109 13.59 10.95 -18.20
N GLY A 110 12.33 11.13 -17.79
CA GLY A 110 11.39 10.03 -17.59
C GLY A 110 11.29 9.19 -18.87
N VAL A 111 11.27 7.87 -18.74
CA VAL A 111 11.11 6.98 -19.88
C VAL A 111 9.64 6.91 -20.25
N SER A 112 9.30 7.20 -21.51
CA SER A 112 7.95 7.00 -22.01
C SER A 112 7.75 5.54 -22.46
N PHE A 113 6.59 4.98 -22.16
CA PHE A 113 6.22 3.63 -22.55
C PHE A 113 6.11 3.48 -24.07
N SER A 114 5.58 4.50 -24.74
CA SER A 114 5.49 4.60 -26.20
C SER A 114 6.84 4.51 -26.92
N SER A 115 7.92 4.94 -26.28
CA SER A 115 9.28 4.89 -26.84
C SER A 115 9.95 3.53 -26.73
N LEU A 116 9.44 2.63 -25.88
CA LEU A 116 10.08 1.35 -25.63
C LEU A 116 9.76 0.37 -26.77
N PRO A 117 10.76 -0.33 -27.30
CA PRO A 117 10.53 -1.41 -28.25
C PRO A 117 9.98 -2.65 -27.53
N ARG A 118 9.03 -3.34 -28.18
CA ARG A 118 8.51 -4.63 -27.73
C ARG A 118 9.40 -5.77 -28.24
N THR A 119 10.47 -6.08 -27.53
CA THR A 119 11.46 -7.09 -27.97
C THR A 119 11.31 -8.44 -27.29
N LEU A 120 10.64 -8.51 -26.14
CA LEU A 120 10.42 -9.77 -25.41
C LEU A 120 9.08 -10.41 -25.78
N ILE A 121 9.12 -11.72 -25.99
CA ILE A 121 7.94 -12.59 -25.96
C ILE A 121 7.75 -13.01 -24.50
N VAL A 122 6.57 -12.75 -23.95
CA VAL A 122 6.22 -13.10 -22.57
C VAL A 122 4.99 -13.99 -22.60
N SER A 123 5.05 -15.10 -21.88
CA SER A 123 3.92 -15.99 -21.65
C SER A 123 3.71 -16.22 -20.16
N ALA A 124 2.48 -16.58 -19.80
CA ALA A 124 2.12 -16.91 -18.43
C ALA A 124 1.20 -18.14 -18.44
N SER A 125 1.30 -18.98 -17.42
CA SER A 125 0.49 -20.19 -17.29
C SER A 125 -1.03 -19.99 -17.14
N PRO A 126 -1.56 -18.88 -16.56
CA PRO A 126 -2.99 -18.72 -16.40
C PRO A 126 -3.71 -18.57 -17.74
N LYS A 127 -4.83 -19.29 -17.89
CA LYS A 127 -5.69 -19.17 -19.08
C LYS A 127 -6.58 -17.93 -19.01
N GLN A 128 -7.09 -17.51 -20.16
CA GLN A 128 -8.03 -16.39 -20.23
C GLN A 128 -9.25 -16.64 -19.34
N GLY A 129 -9.53 -15.71 -18.44
CA GLY A 129 -10.65 -15.79 -17.49
C GLY A 129 -10.43 -16.71 -16.29
N GLN A 130 -9.27 -17.35 -16.16
CA GLN A 130 -8.95 -18.16 -14.98
C GLN A 130 -8.89 -17.28 -13.72
N VAL A 131 -9.43 -17.79 -12.63
CA VAL A 131 -9.40 -17.14 -11.31
C VAL A 131 -8.32 -17.81 -10.45
N LEU A 132 -7.45 -17.00 -9.87
CA LEU A 132 -6.37 -17.41 -8.98
C LEU A 132 -6.57 -16.81 -7.58
N ARG A 133 -6.22 -17.55 -6.54
CA ARG A 133 -6.29 -17.11 -5.14
C ARG A 133 -4.92 -16.60 -4.68
N ALA A 134 -4.90 -15.36 -4.22
CA ALA A 134 -3.73 -14.76 -3.61
C ALA A 134 -3.28 -15.57 -2.37
N GLY A 135 -1.97 -15.77 -2.24
CA GLY A 135 -1.32 -16.50 -1.16
C GLY A 135 -1.33 -18.03 -1.28
N VAL A 136 -1.94 -18.59 -2.33
CA VAL A 136 -2.10 -20.04 -2.51
C VAL A 136 -1.67 -20.46 -3.92
N ASP A 137 -2.23 -19.81 -4.94
CA ASP A 137 -2.02 -20.24 -6.32
C ASP A 137 -0.68 -19.72 -6.88
N THR A 138 -0.09 -20.53 -7.76
CA THR A 138 1.20 -20.24 -8.40
C THR A 138 1.00 -19.99 -9.89
N ILE A 139 1.67 -18.96 -10.41
CA ILE A 139 1.79 -18.69 -11.84
C ILE A 139 3.21 -19.02 -12.30
N THR A 140 3.33 -19.58 -13.50
CA THR A 140 4.63 -19.69 -14.18
C THR A 140 4.68 -18.60 -15.23
N VAL A 141 5.70 -17.75 -15.17
CA VAL A 141 5.95 -16.71 -16.16
C VAL A 141 7.20 -17.07 -16.93
N SER A 142 7.12 -16.96 -18.25
CA SER A 142 8.24 -17.22 -19.14
C SER A 142 8.51 -16.01 -20.03
N TRP A 143 9.78 -15.72 -20.29
CA TRP A 143 10.17 -14.69 -21.24
C TRP A 143 11.36 -15.12 -22.09
N ALA A 144 11.36 -14.65 -23.34
CA ALA A 144 12.44 -14.88 -24.29
C ALA A 144 12.57 -13.70 -25.25
N LEU A 145 13.76 -13.50 -25.83
CA LEU A 145 13.95 -12.53 -26.90
C LEU A 145 13.19 -12.99 -28.16
N ASN A 146 12.47 -12.07 -28.81
CA ASN A 146 11.80 -12.37 -30.07
C ASN A 146 12.84 -12.57 -31.19
N GLN A 147 12.97 -13.80 -31.69
CA GLN A 147 13.94 -14.15 -32.74
C GLN A 147 13.54 -13.67 -34.13
N SER A 148 12.29 -13.21 -34.32
CA SER A 148 11.81 -12.63 -35.58
C SER A 148 12.19 -11.15 -35.75
N LEU A 149 12.93 -10.56 -34.81
CA LEU A 149 13.41 -9.18 -34.91
C LEU A 149 14.53 -9.07 -35.97
N PRO A 150 14.68 -7.92 -36.63
CA PRO A 150 15.72 -7.72 -37.64
C PRO A 150 17.11 -8.03 -37.09
N ALA A 151 17.95 -8.66 -37.92
CA ALA A 151 19.38 -8.84 -37.65
C ALA A 151 20.02 -7.47 -37.40
N GLY A 152 20.44 -7.20 -36.16
CA GLY A 152 20.89 -5.87 -35.72
C GLY A 152 20.12 -5.30 -34.53
N THR A 153 19.01 -5.92 -34.10
CA THR A 153 18.43 -5.62 -32.78
C THR A 153 19.32 -6.24 -31.70
N THR A 154 20.37 -5.52 -31.33
CA THR A 154 21.32 -5.96 -30.31
C THR A 154 20.73 -5.80 -28.91
N ASP A 155 20.65 -6.91 -28.20
CA ASP A 155 20.45 -7.05 -26.76
C ASP A 155 21.68 -6.62 -25.94
N ALA A 156 22.65 -5.95 -26.58
CA ALA A 156 23.93 -5.54 -25.98
C ALA A 156 23.79 -4.60 -24.76
N GLY A 157 22.63 -3.96 -24.58
CA GLY A 157 22.32 -3.13 -23.41
C GLY A 157 21.41 -3.81 -22.38
N TYR A 158 21.13 -5.10 -22.51
CA TYR A 158 20.17 -5.81 -21.67
C TYR A 158 20.89 -6.46 -20.50
N GLU A 159 20.57 -6.02 -19.28
CA GLU A 159 21.24 -6.47 -18.06
C GLU A 159 20.29 -7.27 -17.15
N LYS A 160 19.07 -6.78 -16.95
CA LYS A 160 18.09 -7.42 -16.06
C LYS A 160 16.71 -7.45 -16.69
N VAL A 161 15.92 -8.46 -16.34
CA VAL A 161 14.49 -8.55 -16.66
C VAL A 161 13.69 -8.36 -15.39
N LYS A 162 12.84 -7.33 -15.37
CA LYS A 162 11.93 -7.01 -14.28
C LYS A 162 10.51 -7.36 -14.69
N VAL A 163 9.95 -8.39 -14.06
CA VAL A 163 8.60 -8.90 -14.32
C VAL A 163 7.62 -8.31 -13.32
N ARG A 164 6.46 -7.86 -13.80
CA ARG A 164 5.41 -7.23 -12.99
C ARG A 164 4.02 -7.72 -13.38
N LEU A 165 3.11 -7.70 -12.40
CA LEU A 165 1.68 -7.82 -12.63
C LEU A 165 1.09 -6.44 -12.92
N CYS A 166 0.23 -6.39 -13.93
CA CYS A 166 -0.32 -5.18 -14.49
C CYS A 166 -1.84 -5.25 -14.56
N TYR A 167 -2.53 -4.18 -14.16
CA TYR A 167 -3.99 -4.11 -14.23
C TYR A 167 -4.49 -4.10 -15.67
N ALA A 168 -5.41 -5.00 -16.00
CA ALA A 168 -6.13 -4.98 -17.27
C ALA A 168 -7.07 -3.77 -17.35
N LYS A 169 -7.44 -3.35 -18.58
CA LYS A 169 -8.26 -2.16 -18.82
C LYS A 169 -9.58 -2.19 -18.03
N VAL A 170 -10.22 -3.37 -17.96
CA VAL A 170 -11.46 -3.61 -17.21
C VAL A 170 -11.36 -3.31 -15.71
N SER A 171 -10.15 -3.41 -15.14
CA SER A 171 -9.89 -3.15 -13.71
C SER A 171 -9.34 -1.75 -13.43
N GLN A 172 -9.19 -0.91 -14.46
CA GLN A 172 -8.73 0.49 -14.34
C GLN A 172 -9.87 1.51 -14.32
N THR A 173 -11.07 1.15 -14.81
CA THR A 173 -12.24 2.03 -14.84
C THR A 173 -12.58 2.53 -13.43
N ASP A 174 -12.78 3.85 -13.29
CA ASP A 174 -13.09 4.56 -12.03
C ASP A 174 -12.06 4.39 -10.89
N ARG A 175 -10.85 3.90 -11.21
CA ARG A 175 -9.77 3.68 -10.26
C ARG A 175 -8.53 4.44 -10.70
N ALA A 176 -8.48 5.74 -10.42
CA ALA A 176 -7.35 6.61 -10.77
C ALA A 176 -5.99 6.08 -10.27
N TRP A 177 -5.97 5.34 -9.16
CA TRP A 177 -4.78 4.71 -8.60
C TRP A 177 -4.26 3.48 -9.39
N ARG A 178 -4.97 3.04 -10.44
CA ARG A 178 -4.59 1.94 -11.36
C ARG A 178 -4.37 2.42 -12.80
N LYS A 179 -4.42 3.73 -13.04
CA LYS A 179 -4.47 4.33 -14.38
C LYS A 179 -3.15 4.14 -15.13
N THR A 180 -3.26 3.81 -16.42
CA THR A 180 -2.13 3.80 -17.36
C THR A 180 -1.63 5.23 -17.63
N ASN A 181 -0.31 5.42 -17.57
CA ASN A 181 0.36 6.64 -18.04
C ASN A 181 1.47 6.26 -19.04
N ASP A 182 1.75 7.15 -19.99
CA ASP A 182 2.88 6.96 -20.90
C ASP A 182 4.21 7.19 -20.17
N ASP A 183 4.27 8.18 -19.28
CA ASP A 183 5.44 8.37 -18.42
C ASP A 183 5.52 7.22 -17.39
N LEU A 184 6.54 6.35 -17.53
CA LEU A 184 6.71 5.17 -16.69
C LEU A 184 6.93 5.51 -15.21
N SER A 185 7.42 6.72 -14.90
CA SER A 185 7.56 7.16 -13.52
C SER A 185 6.20 7.40 -12.84
N LYS A 186 5.16 7.65 -13.65
CA LYS A 186 3.79 7.92 -13.21
C LYS A 186 2.82 6.80 -13.55
N ASP A 187 3.26 5.77 -14.27
CA ASP A 187 2.42 4.64 -14.65
C ASP A 187 2.07 3.79 -13.43
N LYS A 188 0.77 3.72 -13.12
CA LYS A 188 0.23 2.91 -12.03
C LYS A 188 -0.37 1.59 -12.53
N THR A 189 -0.16 1.23 -13.79
CA THR A 189 -0.66 -0.03 -14.34
C THR A 189 0.02 -1.23 -13.67
N CYS A 190 1.35 -1.18 -13.56
CA CYS A 190 2.19 -2.32 -13.19
C CYS A 190 2.85 -2.07 -11.82
N GLN A 191 2.14 -2.40 -10.76
CA GLN A 191 2.55 -2.06 -9.38
C GLN A 191 3.23 -3.23 -8.66
N PHE A 192 2.76 -4.46 -8.89
CA PHE A 192 3.23 -5.63 -8.14
C PHE A 192 4.43 -6.26 -8.84
N GLY A 193 5.52 -6.44 -8.09
CA GLY A 193 6.71 -7.14 -8.57
C GLY A 193 6.48 -8.64 -8.57
N VAL A 194 6.93 -9.32 -9.62
CA VAL A 194 6.95 -10.79 -9.68
C VAL A 194 8.37 -11.27 -9.43
N THR A 195 9.34 -10.75 -10.20
CA THR A 195 10.75 -11.09 -10.05
C THR A 195 11.63 -10.05 -10.75
N VAL A 196 12.91 -10.01 -10.37
CA VAL A 196 13.97 -9.32 -11.10
C VAL A 196 15.11 -10.32 -11.29
N GLN A 197 15.36 -10.71 -12.52
CA GLN A 197 16.37 -11.70 -12.87
C GLN A 197 17.45 -11.09 -13.77
N PRO A 198 18.69 -11.61 -13.76
CA PRO A 198 19.67 -11.30 -14.80
C PRO A 198 19.11 -11.63 -16.18
N TYR A 199 19.45 -10.81 -17.18
CA TYR A 199 19.06 -11.09 -18.55
C TYR A 199 19.89 -12.25 -19.11
N SER A 200 19.21 -13.17 -19.79
CA SER A 200 19.83 -14.21 -20.61
C SER A 200 19.10 -14.30 -21.94
N ARG A 201 19.83 -14.60 -23.01
CA ARG A 201 19.23 -14.80 -24.34
C ARG A 201 18.41 -16.09 -24.42
N SER A 202 18.73 -17.08 -23.59
CA SER A 202 17.94 -18.30 -23.43
C SER A 202 16.56 -17.98 -22.83
N PRO A 203 15.51 -18.70 -23.23
CA PRO A 203 14.22 -18.65 -22.55
C PRO A 203 14.39 -18.89 -21.06
N ALA A 204 13.73 -18.06 -20.25
CA ALA A 204 13.75 -18.17 -18.80
C ALA A 204 12.32 -18.32 -18.27
N ASP A 205 12.19 -19.18 -17.26
CA ASP A 205 10.93 -19.49 -16.59
C ASP A 205 11.06 -19.19 -15.09
N PHE A 206 10.00 -18.61 -14.52
CA PHE A 206 9.94 -18.32 -13.10
C PHE A 206 8.58 -18.69 -12.52
N LYS A 207 8.60 -19.46 -11.44
CA LYS A 207 7.41 -19.80 -10.66
C LYS A 207 7.20 -18.77 -9.56
N TYR A 208 6.04 -18.13 -9.57
CA TYR A 208 5.66 -17.08 -8.63
C TYR A 208 4.37 -17.47 -7.92
N VAL A 209 4.41 -17.55 -6.59
CA VAL A 209 3.20 -17.64 -5.78
C VAL A 209 2.58 -16.25 -5.72
N VAL A 210 1.31 -16.11 -6.06
CA VAL A 210 0.63 -14.81 -6.02
C VAL A 210 0.68 -14.28 -4.58
N GLU A 211 1.26 -13.11 -4.36
CA GLU A 211 1.38 -12.55 -3.02
C GLU A 211 0.02 -12.19 -2.41
N ARG A 212 -0.05 -12.24 -1.08
CA ARG A 212 -1.30 -12.02 -0.32
C ARG A 212 -1.84 -10.60 -0.41
N ASP A 213 -0.98 -9.64 -0.68
CA ASP A 213 -1.28 -8.21 -0.81
C ASP A 213 -1.79 -7.82 -2.21
N VAL A 214 -1.74 -8.75 -3.17
CA VAL A 214 -2.29 -8.53 -4.51
C VAL A 214 -3.82 -8.47 -4.42
N PRO A 215 -4.45 -7.32 -4.73
CA PRO A 215 -5.88 -7.12 -4.53
C PRO A 215 -6.70 -7.82 -5.61
N THR A 216 -8.00 -7.98 -5.34
CA THR A 216 -8.93 -8.54 -6.32
C THR A 216 -9.06 -7.64 -7.55
N ALA A 217 -8.65 -8.16 -8.72
CA ALA A 217 -8.75 -7.51 -10.03
C ALA A 217 -8.38 -8.47 -11.17
N THR A 218 -8.51 -7.99 -12.41
CA THR A 218 -8.05 -8.64 -13.63
C THR A 218 -6.66 -8.13 -14.00
N TYR A 219 -5.75 -9.05 -14.31
CA TYR A 219 -4.33 -8.80 -14.53
C TYR A 219 -3.82 -9.40 -15.84
N PHE A 220 -2.68 -8.87 -16.28
CA PHE A 220 -1.78 -9.46 -17.27
C PHE A 220 -0.33 -9.31 -16.78
N VAL A 221 0.60 -10.02 -17.41
CA VAL A 221 2.03 -9.96 -17.04
C VAL A 221 2.79 -9.09 -18.05
N ARG A 222 3.67 -8.23 -17.54
CA ARG A 222 4.61 -7.45 -18.34
C ARG A 222 6.03 -7.66 -17.80
N ALA A 223 6.95 -7.93 -18.71
CA ALA A 223 8.38 -7.96 -18.45
C ALA A 223 9.01 -6.69 -19.03
N TYR A 224 9.85 -6.03 -18.25
CA TYR A 224 10.67 -4.92 -18.68
C TYR A 224 12.12 -5.36 -18.71
N VAL A 225 12.86 -4.91 -19.72
CA VAL A 225 14.31 -5.04 -19.77
C VAL A 225 14.93 -3.78 -19.21
N LEU A 226 15.89 -3.94 -18.32
CA LEU A 226 16.66 -2.89 -17.70
C LEU A 226 18.09 -2.88 -18.23
N ASP A 227 18.65 -1.68 -18.40
CA ASP A 227 20.08 -1.48 -18.65
C ASP A 227 20.89 -1.47 -17.34
N ALA A 228 22.20 -1.24 -17.46
CA ALA A 228 23.12 -1.18 -16.32
C ALA A 228 22.77 -0.04 -15.33
N GLY A 229 22.14 1.03 -15.82
CA GLY A 229 21.62 2.13 -15.02
C GLY A 229 20.26 1.85 -14.37
N GLY A 230 19.69 0.65 -14.58
CA GLY A 230 18.35 0.29 -14.09
C GLY A 230 17.20 0.96 -14.84
N LYS A 231 17.47 1.58 -16.00
CA LYS A 231 16.49 2.23 -16.85
C LYS A 231 15.82 1.20 -17.75
N GLN A 232 14.52 1.35 -17.94
CA GLN A 232 13.75 0.48 -18.83
C GLN A 232 14.11 0.81 -20.28
N VAL A 233 14.56 -0.19 -21.04
CA VAL A 233 15.02 -0.05 -22.44
C VAL A 233 14.22 -0.87 -23.43
N ALA A 234 13.49 -1.88 -22.97
CA ALA A 234 12.55 -2.64 -23.79
C ALA A 234 11.47 -3.29 -22.91
N TYR A 235 10.45 -3.86 -23.54
CA TYR A 235 9.43 -4.62 -22.83
C TYR A 235 8.87 -5.80 -23.62
N GLY A 236 8.11 -6.63 -22.92
CA GLY A 236 7.20 -7.62 -23.47
C GLY A 236 6.00 -7.78 -22.54
N GLN A 237 4.88 -8.25 -23.07
CA GLN A 237 3.67 -8.47 -22.28
C GLN A 237 2.84 -9.60 -22.89
N THR A 238 2.06 -10.27 -22.04
CA THR A 238 1.19 -11.40 -22.42
C THR A 238 -0.05 -10.98 -23.20
N THR A 239 -0.45 -9.71 -23.09
CA THR A 239 -1.67 -9.16 -23.71
C THR A 239 -1.37 -8.43 -25.03
N ASP A 240 -2.43 -8.26 -25.83
CA ASP A 240 -2.49 -7.38 -27.01
C ASP A 240 -2.37 -5.88 -26.66
N ALA A 241 -2.22 -5.03 -27.68
CA ALA A 241 -2.13 -3.57 -27.50
C ALA A 241 -3.37 -2.98 -26.80
N GLY A 242 -4.55 -3.59 -27.01
CA GLY A 242 -5.81 -3.20 -26.37
C GLY A 242 -5.96 -3.64 -24.91
N LYS A 243 -5.05 -4.48 -24.39
CA LYS A 243 -5.10 -5.06 -23.04
C LYS A 243 -6.38 -5.88 -22.77
N THR A 244 -6.81 -6.69 -23.74
CA THR A 244 -8.08 -7.44 -23.72
C THR A 244 -7.91 -8.96 -23.76
N GLN A 245 -6.79 -9.48 -24.24
CA GLN A 245 -6.53 -10.92 -24.37
C GLN A 245 -5.54 -11.45 -23.33
N ASN A 246 -5.55 -12.76 -23.07
CA ASN A 246 -4.66 -13.42 -22.10
C ASN A 246 -4.71 -12.80 -20.70
N LEU A 247 -5.91 -12.42 -20.28
CA LEU A 247 -6.20 -11.82 -18.99
C LEU A 247 -6.63 -12.90 -18.00
N PHE A 248 -6.17 -12.82 -16.77
CA PHE A 248 -6.60 -13.69 -15.67
C PHE A 248 -7.03 -12.85 -14.48
N GLN A 249 -7.84 -13.42 -13.62
CA GLN A 249 -8.33 -12.76 -12.41
C GLN A 249 -7.55 -13.25 -11.21
N ILE A 250 -7.16 -12.31 -10.35
CA ILE A 250 -6.66 -12.62 -9.02
C ILE A 250 -7.76 -12.25 -8.04
N GLN A 251 -8.09 -13.18 -7.16
CA GLN A 251 -8.90 -12.97 -5.98
C GLN A 251 -7.96 -12.73 -4.81
N GLY A 252 -7.88 -11.47 -4.38
CA GLY A 252 -7.11 -11.07 -3.21
C GLY A 252 -7.74 -11.61 -1.93
N ILE A 253 -6.94 -11.66 -0.86
CA ILE A 253 -7.46 -11.98 0.47
C ILE A 253 -8.28 -10.80 0.95
N SER A 254 -9.60 -10.95 1.05
CA SER A 254 -10.43 -9.92 1.65
C SER A 254 -10.18 -9.87 3.15
N GLY A 255 -9.75 -8.72 3.69
CA GLY A 255 -9.75 -8.48 5.13
C GLY A 255 -11.17 -8.41 5.75
N ARG A 256 -12.20 -8.53 4.92
CA ARG A 256 -13.61 -8.64 5.33
C ARG A 256 -13.87 -10.07 5.81
N HIS A 257 -13.58 -10.33 7.08
CA HIS A 257 -13.95 -11.59 7.73
C HIS A 257 -15.47 -11.66 7.90
N ALA A 258 -16.04 -12.85 7.73
CA ALA A 258 -17.48 -13.09 7.96
C ALA A 258 -17.93 -12.62 9.35
N SER A 259 -17.04 -12.68 10.35
CA SER A 259 -17.30 -12.15 11.70
C SER A 259 -17.59 -10.65 11.70
N LEU A 260 -16.89 -9.87 10.87
CA LEU A 260 -17.07 -8.41 10.77
C LEU A 260 -18.41 -8.09 10.11
N ASP A 261 -18.80 -8.87 9.10
CA ASP A 261 -20.12 -8.73 8.47
C ASP A 261 -21.26 -9.09 9.42
N ILE A 262 -21.12 -10.16 10.19
CA ILE A 262 -22.11 -10.57 11.20
C ILE A 262 -22.21 -9.50 12.29
N ALA A 263 -21.08 -9.02 12.82
CA ALA A 263 -21.08 -7.97 13.84
C ALA A 263 -21.75 -6.69 13.34
N ALA A 264 -21.44 -6.27 12.10
CA ALA A 264 -22.08 -5.12 11.47
C ALA A 264 -23.60 -5.30 11.34
N ALA A 265 -24.06 -6.50 10.94
CA ALA A 265 -25.48 -6.81 10.87
C ALA A 265 -26.15 -6.72 12.25
N CYS A 266 -25.57 -7.32 13.29
CA CYS A 266 -26.08 -7.27 14.67
C CYS A 266 -26.17 -5.83 15.20
N PHE A 267 -25.11 -5.02 15.04
CA PHE A 267 -25.11 -3.62 15.49
C PHE A 267 -26.12 -2.76 14.73
N SER A 268 -26.30 -3.01 13.43
CA SER A 268 -27.32 -2.30 12.64
C SER A 268 -28.74 -2.63 13.12
N ALA A 269 -29.04 -3.90 13.39
CA ALA A 269 -30.33 -4.32 13.94
C ALA A 269 -30.57 -3.76 15.35
N PHE A 270 -29.56 -3.82 16.22
CA PHE A 270 -29.65 -3.28 17.59
C PHE A 270 -29.93 -1.77 17.59
N SER A 271 -29.30 -1.02 16.69
CA SER A 271 -29.53 0.42 16.54
C SER A 271 -30.98 0.74 16.19
N VAL A 272 -31.56 0.05 15.19
CA VAL A 272 -32.96 0.24 14.78
C VAL A 272 -33.93 -0.16 15.90
N LEU A 273 -33.69 -1.30 16.55
CA LEU A 273 -34.52 -1.78 17.66
C LEU A 273 -34.48 -0.82 18.85
N SER A 274 -33.30 -0.32 19.22
CA SER A 274 -33.14 0.66 20.30
C SER A 274 -33.91 1.95 20.02
N LEU A 275 -33.89 2.41 18.77
CA LEU A 275 -34.62 3.61 18.34
C LEU A 275 -36.14 3.41 18.38
N LEU A 276 -36.63 2.23 17.98
CA LEU A 276 -38.04 1.87 18.07
C LEU A 276 -38.51 1.77 19.53
N VAL A 277 -37.72 1.10 20.39
CA VAL A 277 -38.00 1.00 21.82
C VAL A 277 -38.06 2.39 22.45
N PHE A 278 -37.11 3.28 22.11
CA PHE A 278 -37.11 4.66 22.57
C PHE A 278 -38.39 5.41 22.17
N PHE A 279 -38.81 5.34 20.91
CA PHE A 279 -40.05 5.99 20.47
C PHE A 279 -41.31 5.42 21.13
N VAL A 280 -41.37 4.11 21.38
CA VAL A 280 -42.51 3.49 22.08
C VAL A 280 -42.53 3.88 23.55
N ALA A 281 -41.37 3.91 24.21
CA ALA A 281 -41.25 4.36 25.59
C ALA A 281 -41.65 5.83 25.75
N ASP A 282 -41.20 6.70 24.84
CA ASP A 282 -41.57 8.12 24.80
C ASP A 282 -43.09 8.31 24.65
N LYS A 283 -43.73 7.54 23.74
CA LYS A 283 -45.19 7.57 23.58
C LYS A 283 -45.98 6.99 24.75
N ARG A 284 -45.40 6.07 25.53
CA ARG A 284 -46.05 5.43 26.69
C ARG A 284 -45.72 6.15 28.01
N GLY A 285 -44.86 7.17 27.99
CA GLY A 285 -44.09 7.60 29.17
C GLY A 285 -44.14 9.09 29.58
N PHE A 286 -45.07 9.91 29.09
CA PHE A 286 -45.55 11.11 29.82
C PHE A 286 -46.94 10.86 30.44
N LYS A 287 -47.05 9.77 31.20
CA LYS A 287 -48.11 9.60 32.21
C LYS A 287 -47.44 9.33 33.55
N LYS A 288 -47.03 10.40 34.22
CA LYS A 288 -46.93 10.45 35.68
C LYS A 288 -48.14 11.25 36.17
#